data_AF-A0A2K8VDU8-F1
#
_entry.id   AF-A0A2K8VDU8-F1
#
_cell.length_a   1.000
_cell.length_b   1.000
_cell.length_c   1.000
_cell.angle_alpha   90.00
_cell.angle_beta   90.00
_cell.angle_gamma   90.00
#
_symmetry.space_group_name_H-M   'P 1'
#
loop_
_entity.id
_entity.type
_entity.pdbx_description
1 polymer ?
#
loop_
_entity_poly.entity_id
_entity_poly.type
_entity_poly.pdbx_seq_one_letter_code
_entity_poly.pdbx_strand_id
1 'polypeptide(L)'
;MASAFWTLEDGRGFARRWSGMSYMLDLITNELKNINGAEEFYTYLEKFVFREENGDEYNGYGGFFRDNEDIMFNFDLRSFTPANRKYFWEASQKALTKLKLENDKKNEGIIFLFTTLLDMHKRIKRGENPMELNHMNIIEPEPNEKLGPGWN
;
A
#
# COMPACT_ATOMS: atom_id res chain seq x y z
N MET A 1 -10.83 -12.45 -7.92
CA MET A 1 -9.52 -13.07 -7.66
C MET A 1 -8.56 -11.97 -7.22
N ALA A 2 -7.65 -12.25 -6.28
CA ALA A 2 -6.60 -11.29 -5.93
C ALA A 2 -5.60 -11.16 -7.08
N SER A 3 -5.07 -9.97 -7.28
CA SER A 3 -4.10 -9.69 -8.35
C SER A 3 -3.02 -8.68 -7.93
N ALA A 4 -3.06 -8.17 -6.70
CA ALA A 4 -2.03 -7.30 -6.13
C ALA A 4 -1.82 -7.67 -4.66
N PHE A 5 -0.57 -7.60 -4.21
CA PHE A 5 -0.11 -8.23 -2.97
C PHE A 5 0.82 -7.30 -2.19
N TRP A 6 0.43 -6.91 -0.97
CA TRP A 6 1.31 -6.15 -0.07
C TRP A 6 1.72 -7.02 1.11
N THR A 7 3.02 -7.14 1.35
CA THR A 7 3.56 -7.84 2.52
C THR A 7 3.76 -6.85 3.66
N LEU A 8 3.23 -7.19 4.83
CA LEU A 8 3.25 -6.34 6.01
C LEU A 8 4.41 -6.68 6.94
N GLU A 9 4.56 -5.97 8.06
CA GLU A 9 5.80 -5.98 8.84
C GLU A 9 6.16 -7.31 9.52
N ASP A 10 5.21 -8.23 9.65
CA ASP A 10 5.45 -9.57 10.16
C ASP A 10 5.35 -10.66 9.08
N GLY A 11 5.42 -10.27 7.80
CA GLY A 11 5.40 -11.16 6.65
C GLY A 11 4.01 -11.63 6.22
N ARG A 12 2.93 -11.23 6.91
CA ARG A 12 1.56 -11.54 6.45
C ARG A 12 1.23 -10.75 5.18
N GLY A 13 0.42 -11.36 4.32
CA GLY A 13 -0.01 -10.77 3.06
C GLY A 13 -1.36 -10.09 3.11
N PHE A 14 -1.42 -8.88 2.58
CA PHE A 14 -2.63 -8.20 2.17
C PHE A 14 -2.85 -8.35 0.66
N ALA A 15 -3.78 -9.23 0.26
CA ALA A 15 -4.03 -9.53 -1.14
C ALA A 15 -5.46 -9.15 -1.57
N ARG A 16 -5.58 -8.35 -2.63
CA ARG A 16 -6.86 -7.83 -3.16
C ARG A 16 -6.81 -7.66 -4.68
N ARG A 17 -7.93 -7.25 -5.28
CA ARG A 17 -8.00 -6.89 -6.71
C ARG A 17 -7.18 -5.62 -6.94
N TRP A 18 -6.40 -5.60 -8.03
CA TRP A 18 -5.46 -4.52 -8.33
C TRP A 18 -6.12 -3.15 -8.34
N SER A 19 -7.32 -3.01 -8.89
CA SER A 19 -8.01 -1.72 -9.01
C SER A 19 -8.33 -1.07 -7.67
N GLY A 20 -8.57 -1.89 -6.64
CA GLY A 20 -8.74 -1.38 -5.27
C GLY A 20 -7.41 -1.00 -4.64
N MET A 21 -6.37 -1.79 -4.88
CA MET A 21 -5.02 -1.57 -4.34
C MET A 21 -4.34 -0.35 -4.96
N SER A 22 -4.47 -0.16 -6.27
CA SER A 22 -3.96 1.02 -6.99
C SER A 22 -4.63 2.29 -6.49
N TYR A 23 -5.95 2.28 -6.30
CA TYR A 23 -6.67 3.44 -5.77
C TYR A 23 -6.34 3.72 -4.30
N MET A 24 -6.18 2.68 -3.46
CA MET A 24 -5.67 2.87 -2.10
C MET A 24 -4.28 3.51 -2.10
N LEU A 25 -3.37 3.05 -2.97
CA LEU A 25 -2.03 3.59 -3.08
C LEU A 25 -2.05 5.05 -3.53
N ASP A 26 -2.90 5.43 -4.48
CA ASP A 26 -3.09 6.82 -4.88
C ASP A 26 -3.50 7.69 -3.68
N LEU A 27 -4.52 7.26 -2.94
CA LEU A 27 -4.98 7.97 -1.75
C LEU A 27 -3.89 8.09 -0.66
N ILE A 28 -3.17 7.01 -0.38
CA ILE A 28 -2.02 7.02 0.55
C ILE A 28 -0.98 8.02 0.07
N THR A 29 -0.60 7.95 -1.20
CA THR A 29 0.45 8.79 -1.78
C THR A 29 0.05 10.27 -1.72
N ASN A 30 -1.20 10.60 -2.00
CA ASN A 30 -1.69 11.97 -1.87
C ASN A 30 -1.67 12.49 -0.43
N GLU A 31 -1.89 11.64 0.57
CA GLU A 31 -1.78 12.06 1.98
C GLU A 31 -0.34 12.32 2.42
N LEU A 32 0.67 11.67 1.81
CA LEU A 32 2.08 11.92 2.13
C LEU A 32 2.48 13.38 1.90
N LYS A 33 1.86 14.07 0.93
CA LYS A 33 2.07 15.51 0.68
C LYS A 33 1.78 16.38 1.92
N ASN A 34 0.97 15.88 2.85
CA ASN A 34 0.54 16.59 4.06
C ASN A 34 1.28 16.11 5.32
N ILE A 35 2.38 15.37 5.16
CA ILE A 35 3.19 14.85 6.27
C ILE A 35 4.59 15.45 6.17
N ASN A 36 4.97 16.24 7.18
CA ASN A 36 6.27 16.89 7.24
C ASN A 36 7.41 15.84 7.26
N GLY A 37 8.36 15.96 6.36
CA GLY A 37 9.49 15.05 6.22
C GLY A 37 9.22 13.81 5.36
N ALA A 38 8.01 13.68 4.78
CA ALA A 38 7.66 12.56 3.91
C ALA A 38 7.91 12.85 2.41
N GLU A 39 8.54 13.97 2.06
CA GLU A 39 8.65 14.47 0.68
C GLU A 39 9.37 13.48 -0.24
N GLU A 40 10.52 12.96 0.18
CA GLU A 40 11.27 11.98 -0.62
C GLU A 40 10.50 10.66 -0.78
N PHE A 41 9.77 10.25 0.27
CA PHE A 41 8.98 9.02 0.23
C PHE A 41 7.73 9.18 -0.65
N TYR A 42 7.11 10.37 -0.64
CA TYR A 42 6.07 10.74 -1.58
C TYR A 42 6.55 10.61 -3.03
N THR A 43 7.68 11.24 -3.37
CA THR A 43 8.25 11.17 -4.72
C THR A 43 8.60 9.74 -5.13
N TYR A 44 9.04 8.92 -4.18
CA TYR A 44 9.27 7.50 -4.43
C TYR A 44 7.99 6.73 -4.73
N LEU A 45 6.95 6.86 -3.90
CA LEU A 45 5.69 6.13 -4.09
C LEU A 45 4.89 6.59 -5.31
N GLU A 46 5.01 7.86 -5.71
CA GLU A 46 4.36 8.38 -6.92
C GLU A 46 4.66 7.54 -8.16
N LYS A 47 5.88 6.99 -8.27
CA LYS A 47 6.29 6.13 -9.38
C LYS A 47 5.40 4.90 -9.55
N PHE A 48 4.76 4.45 -8.47
CA PHE A 48 3.91 3.27 -8.46
C PHE A 48 2.41 3.60 -8.54
N VAL A 49 2.03 4.88 -8.58
CA VAL A 49 0.64 5.30 -8.72
C VAL A 49 0.22 5.25 -10.18
N PHE A 50 -0.87 4.52 -10.46
CA PHE A 50 -1.48 4.44 -11.78
C PHE A 50 -2.19 5.74 -12.17
N ARG A 51 -1.90 6.24 -13.36
CA ARG A 51 -2.39 7.47 -13.96
C ARG A 51 -2.65 7.23 -15.45
N GLU A 52 -3.89 6.87 -15.79
CA GLU A 52 -4.30 6.66 -17.19
C GLU A 52 -4.06 7.94 -18.03
N GLU A 53 -4.21 9.12 -17.41
CA GLU A 53 -3.94 10.41 -18.04
C GLU A 53 -2.46 10.64 -18.43
N ASN A 54 -1.54 9.90 -17.81
CA ASN A 54 -0.12 9.94 -18.13
C ASN A 54 0.29 8.87 -19.15
N GLY A 55 -0.67 8.13 -19.70
CA GLY A 55 -0.42 7.05 -20.66
C GLY A 55 -0.13 5.70 -20.01
N ASP A 56 -0.47 5.51 -18.73
CA ASP A 56 -0.32 4.21 -18.08
C ASP A 56 -1.34 3.20 -18.64
N GLU A 57 -0.86 2.01 -19.00
CA GLU A 57 -1.71 0.94 -19.54
C GLU A 57 -1.76 -0.26 -18.59
N TYR A 58 -2.95 -0.79 -18.31
CA TYR A 58 -3.07 -1.98 -17.45
C TYR A 58 -2.37 -3.20 -18.08
N ASN A 59 -1.50 -3.86 -17.32
CA ASN A 59 -0.67 -4.96 -17.84
C ASN A 59 -1.37 -6.33 -17.91
N GLY A 60 -2.60 -6.47 -17.40
CA GLY A 60 -3.30 -7.77 -17.34
C GLY A 60 -3.06 -8.57 -16.06
N TYR A 61 -1.98 -8.29 -15.32
CA TYR A 61 -1.45 -9.11 -14.23
C TYR A 61 -1.39 -8.40 -12.87
N GLY A 62 -2.05 -7.25 -12.74
CA GLY A 62 -2.09 -6.48 -11.49
C GLY A 62 -0.94 -5.50 -11.33
N GLY A 63 -0.52 -4.93 -12.45
CA GLY A 63 0.35 -3.77 -12.55
C GLY A 63 -0.06 -2.92 -13.75
N PHE A 64 0.87 -2.12 -14.24
CA PHE A 64 0.69 -1.27 -15.40
C PHE A 64 2.01 -1.04 -16.12
N PHE A 65 1.93 -0.69 -17.40
CA PHE A 65 3.06 -0.23 -18.18
C PHE A 65 3.17 1.29 -18.12
N ARG A 66 4.38 1.80 -17.91
CA ARG A 66 4.75 3.22 -18.07
C ARG A 66 6.12 3.27 -18.74
N ASP A 67 6.24 4.00 -19.84
CA ASP A 67 7.50 4.15 -20.58
C ASP A 67 8.20 2.81 -20.90
N ASN A 68 7.43 1.77 -21.24
CA ASN A 68 7.86 0.37 -21.44
C ASN A 68 8.35 -0.38 -20.19
N GLU A 69 8.23 0.18 -19.00
CA GLU A 69 8.49 -0.51 -17.74
C GLU A 69 7.22 -1.18 -17.21
N ASP A 70 7.33 -2.42 -16.75
CA ASP A 70 6.25 -3.16 -16.08
C ASP A 70 6.28 -2.90 -14.57
N ILE A 71 5.30 -2.15 -14.07
CA ILE A 71 5.21 -1.71 -12.68
C ILE A 71 4.09 -2.47 -11.98
N MET A 72 4.47 -3.36 -11.06
CA MET A 72 3.54 -4.19 -10.29
C MET A 72 3.06 -3.49 -9.02
N PHE A 73 1.78 -3.65 -8.65
CA PHE A 73 1.26 -3.18 -7.35
C PHE A 73 1.60 -4.12 -6.20
N ASN A 74 2.82 -4.64 -6.20
CA ASN A 74 3.32 -5.55 -5.19
C ASN A 74 4.37 -4.84 -4.34
N PHE A 75 4.09 -4.69 -3.05
CA PHE A 75 5.01 -4.02 -2.12
C PHE A 75 5.35 -4.96 -0.99
N ASP A 76 6.62 -4.95 -0.58
CA ASP A 76 6.98 -5.41 0.75
C ASP A 76 7.29 -4.19 1.62
N LEU A 77 6.40 -3.90 2.57
CA LEU A 77 6.56 -2.75 3.46
C LEU A 77 7.85 -2.87 4.29
N ARG A 78 8.36 -4.09 4.52
CA ARG A 78 9.58 -4.33 5.29
C ARG A 78 10.84 -3.85 4.57
N SER A 79 10.79 -3.77 3.24
CA SER A 79 11.89 -3.22 2.43
C SER A 79 12.04 -1.70 2.62
N PHE A 80 11.05 -1.00 3.19
CA PHE A 80 11.15 0.42 3.50
C PHE A 80 11.78 0.68 4.87
N THR A 81 12.44 1.83 5.00
CA THR A 81 12.97 2.29 6.30
C THR A 81 11.86 2.35 7.35
N PRO A 82 12.20 2.24 8.66
CA PRO A 82 11.22 2.42 9.72
C PRO A 82 10.46 3.76 9.66
N ALA A 83 11.15 4.83 9.23
CA ALA A 83 10.55 6.15 9.04
C ALA A 83 9.51 6.15 7.90
N ASN A 84 9.85 5.59 6.74
CA ASN A 84 8.94 5.51 5.60
C ASN A 84 7.72 4.63 5.90
N ARG A 85 7.91 3.51 6.60
CA ARG A 85 6.78 2.69 7.09
C ARG A 85 5.85 3.50 7.99
N LYS A 86 6.40 4.31 8.90
CA LYS A 86 5.59 5.18 9.75
C LYS A 86 4.78 6.18 8.92
N TYR A 87 5.39 6.81 7.91
CA TYR A 87 4.69 7.71 6.99
C TYR A 87 3.58 7.01 6.22
N PHE A 88 3.84 5.79 5.71
CA PHE A 88 2.84 4.98 5.01
C PHE A 88 1.60 4.73 5.88
N TRP A 89 1.79 4.36 7.15
CA TRP A 89 0.69 4.10 8.07
C TRP A 89 -0.07 5.36 8.49
N GLU A 90 0.65 6.46 8.74
CA GLU A 90 0.03 7.75 9.02
C GLU A 90 -0.84 8.22 7.84
N ALA A 91 -0.29 8.16 6.63
CA ALA A 91 -1.02 8.49 5.40
C ALA A 91 -2.24 7.59 5.19
N SER A 92 -2.10 6.28 5.39
CA SER A 92 -3.22 5.32 5.31
C SER A 92 -4.35 5.68 6.30
N GLN A 93 -4.00 6.05 7.52
CA GLN A 93 -4.97 6.45 8.54
C GLN A 93 -5.65 7.79 8.20
N LYS A 94 -4.91 8.77 7.68
CA LYS A 94 -5.47 10.05 7.21
C LYS A 94 -6.42 9.86 6.04
N ALA A 95 -6.05 9.03 5.06
CA ALA A 95 -6.89 8.70 3.90
C ALA A 95 -8.21 8.06 4.34
N LEU A 96 -8.17 7.06 5.23
CA LEU A 96 -9.38 6.43 5.76
C LEU A 96 -10.27 7.45 6.49
N THR A 97 -9.68 8.33 7.30
CA THR A 97 -10.44 9.36 8.02
C THR A 97 -11.17 10.29 7.05
N LYS A 98 -10.50 10.77 5.98
CA LYS A 98 -11.14 11.62 4.96
C LYS A 98 -12.28 10.91 4.26
N LEU A 99 -12.07 9.68 3.79
CA LEU A 99 -13.12 8.88 3.14
C LEU A 99 -14.35 8.69 4.02
N LYS A 100 -14.16 8.47 5.32
CA LYS A 100 -15.28 8.35 6.28
C LYS A 100 -16.02 9.67 6.51
N LEU A 101 -15.31 10.80 6.49
CA LEU A 101 -15.92 12.13 6.63
C LEU A 101 -16.73 12.53 5.39
N GLU A 102 -16.29 12.12 4.19
CA GLU A 102 -17.06 12.31 2.96
C GLU A 102 -18.42 11.60 3.01
N ASN A 103 -18.50 10.47 3.72
CA ASN A 103 -19.73 9.69 3.93
C ASN A 103 -20.45 9.33 2.62
N ASP A 104 -19.68 9.08 1.55
CA ASP A 104 -20.18 8.69 0.24
C ASP A 104 -20.22 7.16 0.11
N LYS A 105 -21.38 6.62 -0.27
CA LYS A 105 -21.58 5.17 -0.47
C LYS A 105 -20.64 4.57 -1.50
N LYS A 106 -20.19 5.35 -2.50
CA LYS A 106 -19.24 4.85 -3.50
C LYS A 106 -17.90 4.44 -2.89
N ASN A 107 -17.56 5.00 -1.72
CA ASN A 107 -16.31 4.74 -1.02
C ASN A 107 -16.38 3.51 -0.10
N GLU A 108 -17.55 2.87 0.10
CA GLU A 108 -17.72 1.75 1.04
C GLU A 108 -16.70 0.62 0.82
N GLY A 109 -16.47 0.24 -0.44
CA GLY A 109 -15.49 -0.79 -0.78
C GLY A 109 -14.08 -0.43 -0.36
N ILE A 110 -13.65 0.82 -0.59
CA ILE A 110 -12.30 1.30 -0.27
C ILE A 110 -12.14 1.54 1.24
N ILE A 111 -13.18 2.03 1.90
CA ILE A 111 -13.25 2.12 3.36
C ILE A 111 -13.06 0.74 4.00
N PHE A 112 -13.71 -0.29 3.45
CA PHE A 112 -13.52 -1.67 3.91
C PHE A 112 -12.07 -2.15 3.73
N LEU A 113 -11.45 -1.87 2.58
CA LEU A 113 -10.06 -2.26 2.33
C LEU A 113 -9.08 -1.57 3.28
N PHE A 114 -9.16 -0.26 3.44
CA PHE A 114 -8.34 0.48 4.41
C PHE A 114 -8.57 0.02 5.85
N THR A 115 -9.84 -0.22 6.22
CA THR A 115 -10.17 -0.71 7.57
C THR A 115 -9.53 -2.07 7.82
N THR A 116 -9.58 -2.98 6.83
CA THR A 116 -8.93 -4.30 6.92
C THR A 116 -7.41 -4.17 7.04
N LEU A 117 -6.79 -3.37 6.17
CA LEU A 117 -5.34 -3.16 6.18
C LEU A 117 -4.85 -2.58 7.51
N LEU A 118 -5.54 -1.57 8.03
CA LEU A 118 -5.20 -0.95 9.32
C LEU A 118 -5.51 -1.86 10.51
N ASP A 119 -6.52 -2.73 10.43
CA ASP A 119 -6.74 -3.78 11.44
C ASP A 119 -5.57 -4.76 11.46
N MET A 120 -5.12 -5.24 10.29
CA MET A 120 -3.93 -6.08 10.18
C MET A 120 -2.72 -5.41 10.85
N HIS A 121 -2.44 -4.15 10.53
CA HIS A 121 -1.34 -3.40 11.17
C HIS A 121 -1.47 -3.34 12.71
N LYS A 122 -2.68 -3.10 13.25
CA LYS A 122 -2.91 -3.09 14.70
C LYS A 122 -2.63 -4.43 15.35
N ARG A 123 -3.02 -5.54 14.70
CA ARG A 123 -2.79 -6.91 15.18
C ARG A 123 -1.30 -7.27 15.18
N ILE A 124 -0.57 -6.83 14.15
CA ILE A 124 0.91 -6.94 14.10
C ILE A 124 1.52 -6.28 15.34
N LYS A 125 1.09 -5.06 15.68
CA LYS A 125 1.59 -4.33 16.87
C LYS A 125 1.26 -5.02 18.20
N ARG A 126 0.25 -5.88 18.23
CA ARG A 126 -0.11 -6.69 19.41
C ARG A 126 0.62 -8.04 19.47
N GLY A 127 1.38 -8.41 18.43
CA GLY A 127 2.03 -9.71 18.33
C GLY A 127 1.07 -10.87 18.10
N GLU A 128 -0.10 -10.61 17.51
CA GLU A 128 -1.05 -11.67 17.15
C GLU A 128 -0.46 -12.57 16.05
N ASN A 129 -0.89 -13.84 16.01
CA ASN A 129 -0.41 -14.80 15.03
C ASN A 129 -0.65 -14.28 13.59
N PRO A 130 0.39 -14.19 12.74
CA PRO A 130 0.27 -13.64 11.40
C PRO A 130 -0.73 -14.39 10.51
N MET A 131 -0.98 -15.67 10.76
CA MET A 131 -1.91 -16.49 9.98
C MET A 131 -3.40 -16.20 10.24
N GLU A 132 -3.76 -15.57 11.36
CA GLU A 132 -5.18 -15.30 11.70
C GLU A 132 -5.85 -14.29 10.76
N LEU A 133 -5.05 -13.44 10.11
CA LEU A 133 -5.52 -12.48 9.11
C LEU A 133 -4.47 -12.33 8.00
N ASN A 134 -4.10 -13.46 7.40
CA ASN A 134 -3.24 -13.53 6.23
C ASN A 134 -4.10 -13.85 5.00
N HIS A 135 -4.04 -13.02 3.96
CA HIS A 135 -4.67 -13.36 2.69
C HIS A 135 -3.84 -14.32 1.84
N MET A 136 -2.63 -14.64 2.28
CA MET A 136 -1.73 -15.62 1.70
C MET A 136 -1.64 -16.85 2.61
N ASN A 137 -1.27 -18.01 2.05
CA ASN A 137 -1.12 -19.25 2.81
C ASN A 137 0.28 -19.44 3.40
N ILE A 138 1.13 -18.40 3.30
CA ILE A 138 2.53 -18.40 3.75
C ILE A 138 2.83 -17.09 4.46
N ILE A 139 3.78 -17.14 5.39
CA ILE A 139 4.45 -15.95 5.92
C ILE A 139 5.66 -15.71 5.04
N GLU A 140 5.73 -14.55 4.42
CA GLU A 140 6.84 -14.21 3.54
C GLU A 140 8.13 -14.07 4.35
N PRO A 141 9.25 -14.66 3.91
CA PRO A 141 10.55 -14.45 4.55
C PRO A 141 10.94 -12.98 4.48
N GLU A 142 11.80 -12.52 5.40
CA GLU A 142 12.31 -11.15 5.37
C GLU A 142 13.00 -10.83 4.03
N PRO A 143 12.70 -9.68 3.41
CA PRO A 143 13.35 -9.29 2.17
C PRO A 143 14.80 -8.89 2.45
N ASN A 144 15.69 -9.23 1.51
CA ASN A 144 17.07 -8.74 1.53
C ASN A 144 17.19 -7.32 0.95
N GLU A 145 16.13 -6.86 0.28
CA GLU A 145 16.13 -5.60 -0.46
C GLU A 145 15.80 -4.42 0.46
N LYS A 146 16.48 -3.30 0.20
CA LYS A 146 16.24 -2.01 0.84
C LYS A 146 15.71 -1.03 -0.20
N LEU A 147 14.42 -0.78 -0.16
CA LEU A 147 13.70 0.07 -1.11
C LEU A 147 13.37 1.43 -0.51
N GLY A 148 13.24 2.42 -1.40
CA GLY A 148 12.89 3.79 -1.04
C GLY A 148 14.03 4.58 -0.38
N PRO A 149 13.77 5.85 -0.04
CA PRO A 149 14.78 6.76 0.51
C PRO A 149 15.11 6.47 1.98
N GLY A 150 16.28 6.96 2.43
CA GLY A 150 16.65 6.98 3.86
C GLY A 150 17.40 5.76 4.41
N TRP A 151 17.90 4.87 3.54
CA TRP A 151 18.70 3.69 3.95
C TRP A 151 20.20 3.95 4.14
N ASN A 152 20.65 5.19 3.88
CA ASN A 152 22.05 5.63 3.95
C ASN A 152 22.62 5.62 5.37
#